data_AF-A0A938EB64-F1
#
_entry.id   AF-A0A938EB64-F1
#
_cell.length_a   1.000
_cell.length_b   1.000
_cell.length_c   1.000
_cell.angle_alpha   90.00
_cell.angle_beta   90.00
_cell.angle_gamma   90.00
#
_symmetry.space_group_name_H-M   'P 1'
#
loop_
_entity.id
_entity.type
_entity.pdbx_description
1 polymer ?
#
loop_
_entity_poly.entity_id
_entity_poly.type
_entity_poly.pdbx_seq_one_letter_code
_entity_poly.pdbx_strand_id
1 'polypeptide(L)'
;MTRIVPQGARRCVRGMVTVAMMAVAFGAFAGKAATSQPLGNLDVRDVTLAVDGSGMALVSYTRRDGQRRNVLAWDAINARQRSAEAAQVRFRLDYSGGWGSRRRAIWKTFRNGCQPYDGPPLPFLVAACKAPDGTYWALQS
;
A
#
# COMPACT_ATOMS: atom_id res chain seq x y z
N MET A 1 17.43 -74.41 -3.78
CA MET A 1 17.96 -73.40 -2.84
C MET A 1 18.02 -72.06 -3.54
N THR A 2 17.31 -71.08 -3.00
CA THR A 2 16.99 -69.77 -3.57
C THR A 2 18.10 -68.75 -3.28
N ARG A 3 18.49 -67.91 -4.25
CA ARG A 3 19.11 -66.60 -3.97
C ARG A 3 18.52 -65.55 -4.90
N ILE A 4 17.81 -64.60 -4.30
CA ILE A 4 17.28 -63.37 -4.90
C ILE A 4 18.39 -62.31 -4.83
N VAL A 5 18.66 -61.61 -5.93
CA VAL A 5 19.55 -60.43 -6.00
C VAL A 5 18.68 -59.19 -6.23
N PRO A 6 18.80 -58.10 -5.46
CA PRO A 6 18.02 -56.88 -5.69
C PRO A 6 18.68 -55.97 -6.74
N GLN A 7 17.88 -55.47 -7.69
CA GLN A 7 18.28 -54.52 -8.73
C GLN A 7 18.13 -53.08 -8.22
N GLY A 8 19.26 -52.39 -8.01
CA GLY A 8 19.33 -50.99 -7.59
C GLY A 8 19.29 -49.98 -8.75
N ALA A 9 18.39 -49.00 -8.60
CA ALA A 9 18.56 -47.57 -8.91
C ALA A 9 19.22 -47.17 -10.24
N ARG A 10 18.46 -47.11 -11.34
CA ARG A 10 18.88 -46.37 -12.56
C ARG A 10 17.73 -45.73 -13.36
N ARG A 11 16.75 -45.08 -12.72
CA ARG A 11 15.70 -44.34 -13.45
C ARG A 11 15.17 -43.14 -12.67
N CYS A 12 15.95 -42.06 -12.53
CA CYS A 12 15.40 -40.77 -12.06
C CYS A 12 16.12 -39.50 -12.58
N VAL A 13 17.16 -39.59 -13.41
CA VAL A 13 18.02 -38.42 -13.69
C VAL A 13 17.69 -37.70 -15.01
N ARG A 14 16.83 -38.25 -15.87
CA ARG A 14 16.71 -37.76 -17.26
C ARG A 14 15.45 -36.92 -17.57
N GLY A 15 14.54 -36.78 -16.61
CA GLY A 15 13.30 -35.99 -16.77
C GLY A 15 13.33 -34.59 -16.15
N MET A 16 14.41 -34.19 -15.48
CA MET A 16 14.44 -33.04 -14.57
C MET A 16 15.22 -31.83 -15.12
N VAL A 17 15.57 -31.80 -16.41
CA VAL A 17 16.40 -30.71 -16.98
C VAL A 17 15.59 -29.76 -17.86
N THR A 18 14.48 -30.20 -18.47
CA THR A 18 13.78 -29.38 -19.48
C THR A 18 12.70 -28.44 -18.94
N VAL A 19 12.22 -28.63 -17.69
CA VAL A 19 11.17 -27.77 -17.11
C VAL A 19 11.74 -26.52 -16.42
N ALA A 20 13.05 -26.47 -16.16
CA ALA A 20 13.67 -25.40 -15.38
C ALA A 20 13.94 -24.09 -16.14
N MET A 21 13.90 -24.08 -17.49
CA MET A 21 14.30 -22.89 -18.26
C MET A 21 13.16 -21.88 -18.52
N MET A 22 11.89 -22.22 -18.30
CA MET A 22 10.77 -21.33 -18.65
C MET A 22 10.22 -20.51 -17.47
N ALA A 23 10.84 -20.57 -16.30
CA ALA A 23 10.36 -19.91 -15.09
C ALA A 23 11.07 -18.58 -14.73
N VAL A 24 12.08 -18.14 -15.50
CA VAL A 24 12.98 -17.05 -15.07
C VAL A 24 12.52 -15.63 -15.52
N ALA A 25 11.52 -15.49 -16.39
CA ALA A 25 11.24 -14.20 -17.03
C ALA A 25 10.17 -13.30 -16.35
N PHE A 26 9.51 -13.71 -15.27
CA PHE A 26 8.35 -12.98 -14.71
C PHE A 26 8.58 -12.23 -13.38
N GLY A 27 9.84 -12.13 -12.90
CA GLY A 27 10.11 -11.72 -11.52
C GLY A 27 10.28 -10.22 -11.22
N ALA A 28 10.26 -9.32 -12.20
CA ALA A 28 10.84 -7.97 -12.00
C ALA A 28 9.84 -6.80 -12.09
N PHE A 29 8.65 -6.90 -11.50
CA PHE A 29 7.86 -5.73 -11.12
C PHE A 29 7.16 -5.95 -9.77
N ALA A 30 7.95 -6.01 -8.70
CA ALA A 30 7.43 -5.87 -7.35
C ALA A 30 6.98 -4.41 -7.15
N GLY A 31 5.75 -4.10 -7.59
CA GLY A 31 5.09 -2.87 -7.20
C GLY A 31 5.03 -2.80 -5.67
N LYS A 32 5.46 -1.68 -5.08
CA LYS A 32 5.32 -1.48 -3.64
C LYS A 32 3.85 -1.68 -3.28
N ALA A 33 3.54 -2.68 -2.46
CA ALA A 33 2.18 -2.88 -2.01
C ALA A 33 1.74 -1.61 -1.27
N ALA A 34 0.57 -1.08 -1.66
CA ALA A 34 -0.09 0.00 -0.94
C ALA A 34 -0.92 -0.64 0.19
N THR A 35 -0.91 -0.05 1.38
CA THR A 35 -1.80 -0.46 2.46
C THR A 35 -3.06 0.37 2.34
N SER A 36 -4.22 -0.28 2.41
CA SER A 36 -5.52 0.39 2.40
C SER A 36 -6.09 0.33 3.81
N GLN A 37 -6.45 1.49 4.38
CA GLN A 37 -7.07 1.56 5.70
C GLN A 37 -8.33 2.42 5.62
N PRO A 38 -9.48 1.93 6.13
CA PRO A 38 -10.72 2.69 6.08
C PRO A 38 -10.64 3.92 7.00
N LEU A 39 -11.18 5.04 6.51
CA LEU A 39 -11.49 6.20 7.35
C LEU A 39 -12.83 5.96 8.04
N GLY A 40 -12.92 6.26 9.34
CA GLY A 40 -14.08 5.87 10.17
C GLY A 40 -15.38 6.63 9.90
N ASN A 41 -15.45 7.48 8.86
CA ASN A 41 -16.65 8.20 8.47
C ASN A 41 -17.13 7.74 7.09
N LEU A 42 -18.40 7.33 7.03
CA LEU A 42 -19.09 6.98 5.79
C LEU A 42 -19.86 8.19 5.23
N ASP A 43 -20.23 8.15 3.94
CA ASP A 43 -21.05 9.16 3.25
C ASP A 43 -20.53 10.60 3.35
N VAL A 44 -19.24 10.78 3.01
CA VAL A 44 -18.56 12.08 3.07
C VAL A 44 -18.56 12.78 1.70
N ARG A 45 -18.45 14.11 1.70
CA ARG A 45 -18.41 14.96 0.50
C ARG A 45 -17.19 15.87 0.49
N ASP A 46 -16.95 16.56 -0.62
CA ASP A 46 -15.86 17.52 -0.80
C ASP A 46 -14.48 16.97 -0.39
N VAL A 47 -14.24 15.70 -0.75
CA VAL A 47 -13.04 14.97 -0.37
C VAL A 47 -11.84 15.52 -1.14
N THR A 48 -10.79 15.86 -0.42
CA THR A 48 -9.52 16.32 -0.99
C THR A 48 -8.36 15.57 -0.37
N LEU A 49 -7.36 15.26 -1.19
CA LEU A 49 -6.10 14.63 -0.78
C LEU A 49 -4.95 15.60 -1.07
N ALA A 50 -4.15 15.87 -0.04
CA ALA A 50 -2.88 16.58 -0.17
C ALA A 50 -1.79 15.75 0.50
N VAL A 51 -0.58 15.73 -0.07
CA VAL A 51 0.57 15.01 0.49
C VAL A 51 1.78 15.93 0.49
N ASP A 52 2.48 16.00 1.61
CA ASP A 52 3.68 16.82 1.74
C ASP A 52 4.96 16.01 1.47
N GLY A 53 6.12 16.69 1.44
CA GLY A 53 7.42 16.04 1.24
C GLY A 53 7.95 15.25 2.45
N SER A 54 7.23 15.24 3.57
CA SER A 54 7.62 14.53 4.79
C SER A 54 6.99 13.13 4.91
N GLY A 55 6.21 12.72 3.91
CA GLY A 55 5.50 11.45 3.92
C GLY A 55 4.20 11.47 4.72
N MET A 56 3.60 12.66 4.86
CA MET A 56 2.30 12.85 5.51
C MET A 56 1.25 13.24 4.47
N ALA A 57 0.06 12.68 4.62
CA ALA A 57 -1.11 13.07 3.85
C ALA A 57 -2.11 13.81 4.75
N LEU A 58 -2.76 14.81 4.18
CA LEU A 58 -3.93 15.48 4.71
C LEU A 58 -5.14 15.08 3.85
N VAL A 59 -6.11 14.42 4.48
CA VAL A 59 -7.40 14.13 3.90
C VAL A 59 -8.43 15.07 4.53
N SER A 60 -9.07 15.89 3.70
CA SER A 60 -10.12 16.80 4.16
C SER A 60 -11.45 16.42 3.52
N TYR A 61 -12.50 16.37 4.32
CA TYR A 61 -13.84 16.02 3.85
C TYR A 61 -14.92 16.66 4.71
N THR A 62 -16.13 16.76 4.16
CA THR A 62 -17.33 17.24 4.84
C THR A 62 -18.16 16.04 5.23
N ARG A 63 -18.48 15.91 6.53
CA ARG A 63 -19.34 14.83 7.04
C ARG A 63 -20.81 15.11 6.73
N ARG A 64 -21.65 14.08 6.88
CA ARG A 64 -23.11 14.19 6.72
C ARG A 64 -23.75 15.26 7.61
N ASP A 65 -23.17 15.51 8.79
CA ASP A 65 -23.60 16.57 9.72
C ASP A 65 -23.13 17.98 9.32
N GLY A 66 -22.51 18.13 8.14
CA GLY A 66 -21.98 19.39 7.62
C GLY A 66 -20.62 19.78 8.20
N GLN A 67 -20.06 19.02 9.15
CA GLN A 67 -18.80 19.39 9.78
C GLN A 67 -17.60 18.97 8.93
N ARG A 68 -16.69 19.92 8.69
CA ARG A 68 -15.41 19.65 8.02
C ARG A 68 -14.49 18.84 8.95
N ARG A 69 -13.88 17.79 8.41
CA ARG A 69 -12.80 17.03 9.05
C ARG A 69 -11.50 17.24 8.28
N ASN A 70 -10.41 17.28 9.02
CA ASN A 70 -9.05 17.27 8.51
C ASN A 70 -8.31 16.12 9.19
N VAL A 71 -7.99 15.07 8.44
CA VAL A 71 -7.34 13.87 8.94
C VAL A 71 -5.91 13.84 8.43
N LEU A 72 -4.94 13.80 9.34
CA LEU A 72 -3.56 13.53 8.97
C LEU A 72 -3.33 12.02 8.95
N ALA A 73 -2.64 11.52 7.93
CA ALA A 73 -2.24 10.13 7.79
C ALA A 73 -0.74 10.05 7.48
N TRP A 74 0.00 9.17 8.15
CA TRP A 74 1.44 8.95 7.90
C TRP A 74 1.89 7.54 8.35
N ASP A 75 3.17 7.24 8.19
CA ASP A 75 3.85 5.98 8.58
C ASP A 75 3.40 4.70 7.82
N ALA A 76 2.64 4.82 6.74
CA ALA A 76 2.19 3.67 5.93
C ALA A 76 2.80 3.62 4.52
N ILE A 77 3.80 4.45 4.26
CA ILE A 77 4.64 4.33 3.07
C ILE A 77 5.43 3.01 3.23
N ASN A 78 5.36 2.14 2.22
CA ASN A 78 5.95 0.80 2.17
C ASN A 78 5.11 -0.30 2.85
N ALA A 79 3.88 -0.56 2.39
CA ALA A 79 3.20 -1.79 2.80
C ALA A 79 4.08 -3.00 2.49
N ARG A 80 4.49 -3.68 3.56
CA ARG A 80 5.28 -4.91 3.44
C ARG A 80 4.34 -6.02 2.98
N GLN A 81 4.85 -6.92 2.15
CA GLN A 81 4.17 -8.17 1.83
C GLN A 81 3.77 -8.83 3.16
N ARG A 82 2.51 -9.27 3.29
CA ARG A 82 2.04 -9.95 4.51
C ARG A 82 2.98 -11.13 4.81
N SER A 83 3.67 -11.09 5.94
CA SER A 83 4.42 -12.23 6.47
C SER A 83 3.89 -12.57 7.86
N ALA A 84 4.00 -13.84 8.26
CA ALA A 84 3.65 -14.26 9.61
C ALA A 84 4.58 -13.65 10.69
N GLU A 85 5.73 -13.12 10.26
CA GLU A 85 6.86 -12.72 11.12
C GLU A 85 6.91 -11.21 11.39
N ALA A 86 6.20 -10.38 10.61
CA ALA A 86 6.24 -8.94 10.75
C ALA A 86 4.84 -8.31 10.66
N ALA A 87 4.57 -7.36 11.56
CA ALA A 87 3.33 -6.59 11.54
C ALA A 87 3.22 -5.78 10.23
N GLN A 88 2.03 -5.83 9.62
CA GLN A 88 1.68 -4.99 8.49
C GLN A 88 1.76 -3.51 8.90
N VAL A 89 2.39 -2.67 8.08
CA VAL A 89 2.39 -1.22 8.33
C VAL A 89 0.96 -0.68 8.18
N ARG A 90 0.58 0.16 9.13
CA ARG A 90 -0.74 0.78 9.23
C ARG A 90 -0.59 2.29 9.22
N PHE A 91 -1.59 2.98 8.67
CA PHE A 91 -1.60 4.43 8.79
C PHE A 91 -1.81 4.82 10.25
N ARG A 92 -0.97 5.74 10.70
CA ARG A 92 -1.27 6.52 11.90
C ARG A 92 -2.19 7.65 11.46
N LEU A 93 -3.35 7.73 12.12
CA LEU A 93 -4.39 8.70 11.79
C LEU A 93 -4.56 9.69 12.93
N ASP A 94 -4.67 10.97 12.60
CA ASP A 94 -5.06 12.04 13.51
C ASP A 94 -6.23 12.82 12.92
N TYR A 95 -7.42 12.57 13.47
CA TYR A 95 -8.68 13.19 13.03
C TYR A 95 -8.84 14.66 13.46
N SER A 96 -7.90 15.21 14.22
CA SER A 96 -7.93 16.61 14.69
C SER A 96 -7.10 17.57 13.81
N GLY A 97 -6.53 17.07 12.71
CA GLY A 97 -5.69 17.86 11.81
C GLY A 97 -4.35 18.27 12.43
N GLY A 98 -3.84 17.48 13.37
CA GLY A 98 -2.51 17.67 13.99
C GLY A 98 -2.54 17.96 15.49
N TRP A 99 -3.69 18.29 16.09
CA TRP A 99 -3.74 18.62 17.51
C TRP A 99 -3.43 17.40 18.39
N GLY A 100 -3.96 16.23 18.06
CA GLY A 100 -3.76 14.98 18.80
C GLY A 100 -2.33 14.45 18.67
N SER A 101 -1.72 14.58 17.49
CA SER A 101 -0.37 14.05 17.22
C SER A 101 0.76 15.03 17.48
N ARG A 102 0.56 16.31 17.19
CA ARG A 102 1.62 17.35 17.17
C ARG A 102 1.31 18.54 18.08
N ARG A 103 0.17 18.55 18.78
CA ARG A 103 -0.30 19.68 19.62
C ARG A 103 -0.37 21.01 18.86
N ARG A 104 -0.61 20.94 17.54
CA ARG A 104 -0.67 22.09 16.63
C ARG A 104 -1.67 21.82 15.50
N ALA A 105 -2.35 22.86 15.02
CA ALA A 105 -3.28 22.75 13.89
C ALA A 105 -2.54 22.68 12.54
N ILE A 106 -1.79 21.60 12.31
CA ILE A 106 -0.96 21.39 11.12
C ILE A 106 -1.75 21.54 9.82
N TRP A 107 -3.01 21.10 9.80
CA TRP A 107 -3.87 21.20 8.62
C TRP A 107 -3.96 22.63 8.05
N LYS A 108 -3.83 23.67 8.88
CA LYS A 108 -3.90 25.08 8.45
C LYS A 108 -2.69 25.54 7.65
N THR A 109 -1.54 24.93 7.89
CA THR A 109 -0.28 25.30 7.24
C THR A 109 0.27 24.16 6.39
N PHE A 110 -0.57 23.17 6.10
CA PHE A 110 -0.19 21.99 5.34
C PHE A 110 0.09 22.39 3.90
N ARG A 111 1.28 22.05 3.40
CA ARG A 111 1.70 22.38 2.04
C ARG A 111 1.52 21.15 1.16
N ASN A 112 0.67 21.28 0.15
CA ASN A 112 0.47 20.22 -0.82
C ASN A 112 1.65 20.16 -1.80
N GLY A 113 2.33 19.02 -1.85
CA GLY A 113 3.36 18.69 -2.84
C GLY A 113 2.88 17.69 -3.89
N CYS A 114 1.60 17.29 -3.87
CA CYS A 114 1.05 16.35 -4.85
C CYS A 114 1.27 16.83 -6.28
N GLN A 115 1.75 15.91 -7.11
CA GLN A 115 1.66 15.96 -8.56
C GLN A 115 0.45 15.11 -9.03
N PRO A 116 -0.07 15.36 -10.25
CA PRO A 116 -1.09 14.50 -10.84
C PRO A 116 -0.70 13.02 -10.77
N TYR A 117 -1.67 12.17 -10.47
CA TYR A 117 -1.46 10.72 -10.47
C TYR A 117 -1.18 10.22 -11.89
N ASP A 118 -0.05 9.54 -12.07
CA ASP A 118 0.44 8.99 -13.35
C ASP A 118 0.58 7.45 -13.32
N GLY A 119 -0.06 6.79 -12.36
CA GLY A 119 -0.06 5.33 -12.24
C GLY A 119 -1.20 4.64 -13.01
N PRO A 120 -1.29 3.30 -12.92
CA PRO A 120 -2.37 2.52 -13.54
C PRO A 120 -3.76 2.92 -13.04
N PRO A 121 -4.83 2.68 -13.81
CA PRO A 121 -6.19 2.94 -13.36
C PRO A 121 -6.50 2.27 -12.02
N LEU A 122 -7.06 3.04 -11.08
CA LEU A 122 -7.46 2.56 -9.76
C LEU A 122 -8.98 2.33 -9.73
N PRO A 123 -9.46 1.13 -9.35
CA PRO A 123 -10.89 0.91 -9.18
C PRO A 123 -11.41 1.77 -8.02
N PHE A 124 -12.65 2.24 -8.12
CA PHE A 124 -13.31 3.03 -7.07
C PHE A 124 -12.53 4.28 -6.63
N LEU A 125 -11.78 4.90 -7.55
CA LEU A 125 -10.96 6.07 -7.26
C LEU A 125 -11.80 7.28 -6.85
N VAL A 126 -11.50 7.84 -5.67
CA VAL A 126 -12.06 9.11 -5.19
C VAL A 126 -11.06 10.25 -5.43
N ALA A 127 -9.81 10.06 -5.03
CA ALA A 127 -8.72 11.00 -5.27
C ALA A 127 -7.38 10.27 -5.20
N ALA A 128 -6.42 10.61 -6.05
CA ALA A 128 -5.06 10.09 -5.96
C ALA A 128 -4.04 11.13 -6.40
N CYS A 129 -2.80 10.97 -5.94
CA CYS A 129 -1.69 11.80 -6.38
C CYS A 129 -0.35 11.05 -6.30
N LYS A 130 0.63 11.58 -7.01
CA LYS A 130 2.04 11.24 -6.83
C LYS A 130 2.67 12.21 -5.84
N ALA A 131 3.18 11.71 -4.74
CA ALA A 131 3.86 12.50 -3.72
C ALA A 131 5.28 12.92 -4.18
N PRO A 132 5.88 13.94 -3.55
CA PRO A 132 7.23 14.41 -3.90
C PRO A 132 8.32 13.33 -3.79
N ASP A 133 8.13 12.34 -2.92
CA ASP A 133 9.04 11.19 -2.75
C ASP A 133 8.82 10.09 -3.81
N GLY A 134 7.94 10.32 -4.78
CA GLY A 134 7.58 9.39 -5.85
C GLY A 134 6.55 8.32 -5.46
N THR A 135 6.06 8.31 -4.21
CA THR A 135 5.05 7.34 -3.77
C THR A 135 3.66 7.74 -4.25
N TYR A 136 2.77 6.74 -4.43
CA TYR A 136 1.38 6.99 -4.76
C TYR A 136 0.49 6.93 -3.53
N TRP A 137 -0.42 7.90 -3.44
CA TRP A 137 -1.44 7.98 -2.42
C TRP A 137 -2.80 8.01 -3.09
N ALA A 138 -3.74 7.23 -2.57
CA ALA A 138 -5.08 7.13 -3.13
C ALA A 138 -6.14 6.99 -2.04
N LEU A 139 -7.31 7.55 -2.33
CA LEU A 139 -8.56 7.36 -1.61
C LEU A 139 -9.50 6.58 -2.52
N GLN A 140 -10.13 5.54 -1.97
CA GLN A 140 -11.04 4.64 -2.68
C GLN A 140 -12.30 4.40 -1.82
N SER A 141 -13.44 4.11 -2.46
CA SER A 141 -14.75 3.90 -1.81
C SER A 141 -15.34 2.53 -2.05
#